data_AF-B6WQ34-F1
#
_entry.id   AF-B6WQ34-F1
#
_cell.length_a   1.000
_cell.length_b   1.000
_cell.length_c   1.000
_cell.angle_alpha   90.00
_cell.angle_beta   90.00
_cell.angle_gamma   90.00
#
_symmetry.space_group_name_H-M   'P 1'
#
loop_
_entity.id
_entity.type
_entity.pdbx_description
1 polymer ?
#
loop_
_entity_poly.entity_id
_entity_poly.type
_entity_poly.pdbx_seq_one_letter_code
_entity_poly.pdbx_strand_id
1 'polypeptide(L)'
;MFAKLQLELAETAKTQAMNKMDAIAKAQEEQKLVSQLLNEARQSKADAKNKNSKDITTTYYTYDKDGKVTGSYTETAPKGKDYNPMSNEMVKYMDEHGLAYDKTGNDHMHTADEWDVAITALEGRLEELGSNTQQEMVYVQDYMGQYNSYLQGANTQIANSNQTLTSLARGQ
;
A
#
# COMPACT_ATOMS: atom_id res chain seq x y z
N MET A 1 34.36 -22.90 -9.64
CA MET A 1 33.73 -22.71 -8.31
C MET A 1 33.22 -21.29 -8.13
N PHE A 2 34.02 -20.27 -8.46
CA PHE A 2 33.64 -18.85 -8.33
C PHE A 2 32.44 -18.43 -9.23
N ALA A 3 32.36 -18.85 -10.49
CA ALA A 3 31.21 -18.54 -11.34
C ALA A 3 29.88 -19.11 -10.82
N LYS A 4 29.89 -20.27 -10.15
CA LYS A 4 28.69 -20.84 -9.52
C LYS A 4 28.23 -20.01 -8.32
N LEU A 5 29.18 -19.58 -7.48
CA LEU A 5 28.88 -18.69 -6.35
C LEU A 5 28.31 -17.35 -6.82
N GLN A 6 28.85 -16.77 -7.89
CA GLN A 6 28.33 -15.53 -8.48
C GLN A 6 26.88 -15.70 -9.00
N LEU A 7 26.56 -16.84 -9.64
CA LEU A 7 25.19 -17.14 -10.05
C LEU A 7 24.23 -17.30 -8.87
N GLU A 8 24.67 -17.95 -7.78
CA GLU A 8 23.87 -18.13 -6.57
C GLU A 8 23.59 -16.79 -5.85
N LEU A 9 24.58 -15.89 -5.80
CA LEU A 9 24.40 -14.52 -5.31
C LEU A 9 23.45 -13.72 -6.20
N ALA A 10 23.53 -13.90 -7.53
CA ALA A 10 22.59 -13.30 -8.47
C ALA A 10 21.16 -13.78 -8.19
N GLU A 11 20.92 -15.08 -8.09
CA GLU A 11 19.58 -15.62 -7.80
C GLU A 11 19.02 -15.06 -6.48
N THR A 12 19.86 -14.95 -5.44
CA THR A 12 19.45 -14.35 -4.16
C THR A 12 19.01 -12.90 -4.32
N ALA A 13 19.81 -12.07 -5.00
CA ALA A 13 19.48 -10.67 -5.25
C ALA A 13 18.18 -10.53 -6.07
N LYS A 14 17.97 -11.39 -7.06
CA LYS A 14 16.73 -11.44 -7.84
C LYS A 14 15.52 -11.75 -6.96
N THR A 15 15.59 -12.76 -6.10
CA THR A 15 14.50 -13.10 -5.17
C THR A 15 14.18 -11.95 -4.23
N GLN A 16 15.20 -11.26 -3.70
CA GLN A 16 15.00 -10.09 -2.84
C GLN A 16 14.33 -8.94 -3.60
N ALA A 17 14.75 -8.67 -4.84
CA ALA A 17 14.08 -7.68 -5.70
C ALA A 17 12.61 -8.03 -5.94
N MET A 18 12.30 -9.30 -6.24
CA MET A 18 10.92 -9.77 -6.46
C MET A 18 10.05 -9.58 -5.22
N ASN A 19 10.54 -9.97 -4.03
CA ASN A 19 9.80 -9.79 -2.78
C ASN A 19 9.47 -8.31 -2.52
N LYS A 20 10.40 -7.40 -2.87
CA LYS A 20 10.18 -5.95 -2.76
C LYS A 20 9.20 -5.42 -3.80
N MET A 21 9.22 -5.94 -5.03
CA MET A 21 8.21 -5.61 -6.04
C MET A 21 6.80 -6.03 -5.60
N ASP A 22 6.64 -7.18 -4.97
CA ASP A 22 5.34 -7.64 -4.44
C ASP A 22 4.83 -6.74 -3.31
N ALA A 23 5.73 -6.27 -2.43
CA ALA A 23 5.40 -5.32 -1.38
C ALA A 23 4.97 -3.95 -1.95
N ILE A 24 5.69 -3.45 -2.96
CA ILE A 24 5.35 -2.23 -3.70
C ILE A 24 3.96 -2.35 -4.34
N ALA A 25 3.64 -3.47 -4.98
CA ALA A 25 2.35 -3.67 -5.63
C ALA A 25 1.19 -3.54 -4.62
N LYS A 26 1.32 -4.20 -3.45
CA LYS A 26 0.34 -4.09 -2.36
C LYS A 26 0.23 -2.67 -1.82
N ALA A 27 1.37 -2.00 -1.60
CA ALA A 27 1.38 -0.63 -1.13
C ALA A 27 0.73 0.34 -2.13
N GLN A 28 0.88 0.11 -3.44
CA GLN A 28 0.22 0.91 -4.48
C GLN A 28 -1.30 0.67 -4.54
N GLU A 29 -1.76 -0.56 -4.33
CA GLU A 29 -3.20 -0.85 -4.18
C GLU A 29 -3.78 -0.12 -2.97
N GLU A 30 -3.07 -0.14 -1.83
CA GLU A 30 -3.48 0.57 -0.63
C GLU A 30 -3.49 2.10 -0.85
N GLN A 31 -2.47 2.68 -1.49
CA GLN A 31 -2.46 4.11 -1.83
C GLN A 31 -3.66 4.51 -2.67
N LYS A 32 -4.06 3.67 -3.62
CA LYS A 32 -5.25 3.92 -4.46
C LYS A 32 -6.51 3.93 -3.61
N LEU A 33 -6.67 2.96 -2.71
CA LEU A 33 -7.80 2.90 -1.79
C LEU A 33 -7.84 4.14 -0.89
N VAL A 34 -6.73 4.49 -0.24
CA VAL A 34 -6.63 5.68 0.63
C VAL A 34 -6.96 6.95 -0.13
N SER A 35 -6.50 7.09 -1.37
CA SER A 35 -6.82 8.24 -2.22
C SER A 35 -8.32 8.32 -2.53
N GLN A 36 -8.99 7.19 -2.75
CA GLN A 36 -10.44 7.14 -2.94
C GLN A 36 -11.18 7.57 -1.66
N LEU A 37 -10.79 7.01 -0.51
CA LEU A 37 -11.35 7.35 0.79
C LEU A 37 -11.13 8.83 1.15
N LEU A 38 -9.96 9.39 0.86
CA LEU A 38 -9.66 10.80 1.09
C LEU A 38 -10.56 11.72 0.25
N ASN A 39 -10.80 11.37 -1.02
CA ASN A 39 -11.70 12.13 -1.87
C ASN A 39 -13.15 12.04 -1.38
N GLU A 40 -13.58 10.87 -0.93
CA GLU A 40 -14.89 10.69 -0.30
C GLU A 40 -15.01 11.55 0.96
N ALA A 41 -14.03 11.51 1.87
CA ALA A 41 -14.03 12.30 3.10
C ALA A 41 -14.11 13.81 2.82
N ARG A 42 -13.38 14.29 1.80
CA ARG A 42 -13.44 15.69 1.35
C ARG A 42 -14.82 16.08 0.82
N GLN A 43 -15.47 15.17 0.09
CA GLN A 43 -16.84 15.39 -0.38
C GLN A 43 -17.83 15.41 0.79
N SER A 44 -17.75 14.44 1.70
CA SER A 44 -18.60 14.37 2.88
C SER A 44 -18.44 15.60 3.78
N LYS A 45 -17.20 16.07 3.97
CA LYS A 45 -16.94 17.36 4.64
C LYS A 45 -17.66 18.52 3.97
N ALA A 46 -17.60 18.61 2.63
CA ALA A 46 -18.26 19.67 1.88
C ALA A 46 -19.79 19.58 2.02
N ASP A 47 -20.35 18.37 2.00
CA ASP A 47 -21.79 18.13 2.17
C ASP A 47 -22.26 18.49 3.58
N ALA A 48 -21.49 18.13 4.61
CA ALA A 48 -21.74 18.52 6.00
C ALA A 48 -21.72 20.05 6.14
N LYS A 49 -20.69 20.72 5.60
CA LYS A 49 -20.56 22.18 5.63
C LYS A 49 -21.72 22.89 4.92
N ASN A 50 -22.18 22.35 3.79
CA ASN A 50 -23.26 22.93 3.00
C ASN A 50 -24.66 22.50 3.47
N LYS A 51 -24.72 21.67 4.51
CA LYS A 51 -25.89 20.91 4.96
C LYS A 51 -26.35 19.90 3.91
N ASN A 52 -26.66 18.69 4.38
CA ASN A 52 -27.01 17.58 3.51
C ASN A 52 -28.18 17.93 2.57
N SER A 53 -27.97 17.74 1.26
CA SER A 53 -28.98 18.04 0.23
C SER A 53 -30.16 17.05 0.24
N LYS A 54 -29.95 15.87 0.82
CA LYS A 54 -30.89 14.75 0.96
C LYS A 54 -30.55 13.95 2.22
N ASP A 55 -31.40 13.00 2.57
CA ASP A 55 -31.07 12.01 3.60
C ASP A 55 -29.88 11.15 3.12
N ILE A 56 -28.90 10.95 3.99
CA ILE A 56 -27.71 10.14 3.73
C ILE A 56 -27.78 8.96 4.69
N THR A 57 -28.01 7.76 4.14
CA THR A 57 -28.06 6.53 4.92
C THR A 57 -26.87 5.65 4.59
N THR A 58 -26.12 5.23 5.61
CA THR A 58 -25.02 4.28 5.48
C THR A 58 -25.36 3.01 6.24
N THR A 59 -25.10 1.86 5.61
CA THR A 59 -25.19 0.54 6.24
C THR A 59 -23.81 0.11 6.71
N TYR A 60 -23.69 -0.20 7.99
CA TYR A 60 -22.49 -0.73 8.61
C TYR A 60 -22.63 -2.21 8.87
N TYR A 61 -21.52 -2.93 8.73
CA TYR A 61 -21.45 -4.36 9.00
C TYR A 61 -20.59 -4.63 10.23
N THR A 62 -21.02 -5.57 11.05
CA THR A 62 -20.19 -6.12 12.12
C THR A 62 -19.51 -7.39 11.63
N TYR A 63 -18.27 -7.62 12.06
CA TYR A 63 -17.47 -8.75 11.63
C TYR A 63 -17.05 -9.61 12.82
N ASP A 64 -16.93 -10.92 12.62
CA ASP A 64 -16.24 -11.80 13.57
C ASP A 64 -14.71 -11.71 13.40
N LYS A 65 -13.98 -12.50 14.20
CA LYS A 65 -12.51 -12.56 14.17
C LYS A 65 -11.95 -13.11 12.84
N ASP A 66 -12.78 -13.81 12.07
CA ASP A 66 -12.42 -14.40 10.79
C ASP A 66 -12.80 -13.47 9.61
N GLY A 67 -13.30 -12.27 9.90
CA GLY A 67 -13.69 -11.26 8.92
C GLY A 67 -15.04 -11.52 8.25
N LYS A 68 -15.86 -12.42 8.80
CA LYS A 68 -17.19 -12.73 8.27
C LYS A 68 -18.25 -11.82 8.89
N VAL A 69 -19.19 -11.37 8.06
CA VAL A 69 -20.30 -10.51 8.49
C VAL A 69 -21.20 -11.26 9.49
N THR A 70 -21.39 -10.67 10.66
CA THR A 70 -22.23 -11.20 11.76
C THR A 70 -23.53 -10.43 11.92
N GLY A 71 -23.63 -9.23 11.36
CA GLY A 71 -24.79 -8.36 11.46
C GLY A 71 -24.60 -7.06 10.68
N SER A 72 -25.65 -6.25 10.68
CA SER A 72 -25.61 -4.91 10.11
C SER A 72 -26.56 -3.97 10.82
N TYR A 73 -26.24 -2.68 10.79
CA TYR A 73 -27.11 -1.60 11.24
C TYR A 73 -26.97 -0.41 10.29
N THR A 74 -27.87 0.57 10.40
CA THR A 74 -27.87 1.75 9.55
C THR A 74 -27.84 3.01 10.38
N GLU A 75 -27.09 3.99 9.90
CA GLU A 75 -27.18 5.36 10.41
C GLU A 75 -27.65 6.28 9.29
N THR A 76 -28.55 7.21 9.60
CA THR A 76 -29.11 8.16 8.65
C THR A 76 -28.90 9.58 9.14
N ALA A 77 -28.17 10.38 8.37
CA ALA A 77 -28.16 11.82 8.53
C ALA A 77 -29.29 12.45 7.71
N PRO A 78 -30.28 13.11 8.37
CA PRO A 78 -31.37 13.75 7.66
C PRO A 78 -30.92 14.90 6.77
N LYS A 79 -31.74 15.20 5.76
CA LYS A 79 -31.62 16.40 4.93
C LYS A 79 -31.56 17.66 5.80
N GLY A 80 -30.66 18.58 5.43
CA GLY A 80 -30.50 19.89 6.08
C GLY A 80 -29.65 19.87 7.35
N LYS A 81 -29.12 18.72 7.74
CA LYS A 81 -28.14 18.59 8.83
C LYS A 81 -26.72 18.87 8.35
N ASP A 82 -25.91 19.35 9.26
CA ASP A 82 -24.51 19.76 9.09
C ASP A 82 -23.49 18.69 9.51
N TYR A 83 -23.96 17.44 9.59
CA TYR A 83 -23.17 16.25 9.85
C TYR A 83 -23.63 15.12 8.92
N ASN A 84 -22.75 14.18 8.60
CA ASN A 84 -23.09 13.01 7.79
C ASN A 84 -22.23 11.78 8.14
N PRO A 85 -22.72 10.58 7.81
CA PRO A 85 -22.04 9.35 8.17
C PRO A 85 -20.80 9.10 7.31
N MET A 86 -19.73 8.59 7.93
CA MET A 86 -18.61 7.96 7.21
C MET A 86 -19.05 6.65 6.54
N SER A 87 -18.54 6.29 5.36
CA SER A 87 -18.88 5.00 4.76
C SER A 87 -18.35 3.81 5.56
N ASN A 88 -19.02 2.65 5.44
CA ASN A 88 -18.56 1.42 6.07
C ASN A 88 -17.14 1.03 5.65
N GLU A 89 -16.77 1.28 4.39
CA GLU A 89 -15.42 0.98 3.89
C GLU A 89 -14.38 1.86 4.57
N MET A 90 -14.66 3.16 4.71
CA MET A 90 -13.75 4.08 5.41
C MET A 90 -13.64 3.75 6.89
N VAL A 91 -14.74 3.49 7.59
CA VAL A 91 -14.72 3.09 9.01
C VAL A 91 -13.86 1.84 9.20
N LYS A 92 -14.10 0.81 8.37
CA LYS A 92 -13.32 -0.42 8.40
C LYS A 92 -11.84 -0.14 8.18
N TYR A 93 -11.48 0.63 7.16
CA TYR A 93 -10.10 0.97 6.87
C TYR A 93 -9.46 1.75 8.03
N MET A 94 -10.14 2.76 8.57
CA MET A 94 -9.62 3.57 9.66
C MET A 94 -9.41 2.74 10.93
N ASP A 95 -10.33 1.84 11.27
CA ASP A 95 -10.17 0.95 12.43
C ASP A 95 -9.06 -0.10 12.22
N GLU A 96 -8.99 -0.73 11.04
CA GLU A 96 -7.95 -1.72 10.71
C GLU A 96 -6.54 -1.12 10.77
N HIS A 97 -6.40 0.14 10.37
CA HIS A 97 -5.13 0.86 10.35
C HIS A 97 -4.91 1.75 11.60
N GLY A 98 -5.83 1.74 12.56
CA GLY A 98 -5.73 2.53 13.80
C GLY A 98 -5.67 4.04 13.57
N LEU A 99 -6.31 4.53 12.51
CA LEU A 99 -6.35 5.94 12.14
C LEU A 99 -7.32 6.72 13.03
N ALA A 100 -6.95 7.97 13.31
CA ALA A 100 -7.76 8.85 14.15
C ALA A 100 -8.98 9.40 13.39
N TYR A 101 -10.15 9.26 13.99
CA TYR A 101 -11.38 9.97 13.63
C TYR A 101 -12.20 10.19 14.90
N ASP A 102 -13.17 11.10 14.84
CA ASP A 102 -14.05 11.34 15.99
C ASP A 102 -14.95 10.12 16.27
N LYS A 103 -15.12 9.77 17.54
CA LYS A 103 -16.00 8.66 17.97
C LYS A 103 -16.99 9.14 19.02
N THR A 104 -17.15 10.45 19.15
CA THR A 104 -18.01 11.07 20.15
C THR A 104 -19.45 10.64 19.89
N GLY A 105 -20.19 10.29 20.94
CA GLY A 105 -21.57 9.80 20.77
C GLY A 105 -21.71 8.35 20.31
N ASN A 106 -20.59 7.64 20.05
CA ASN A 106 -20.60 6.25 19.57
C ASN A 106 -21.41 6.07 18.28
N ASP A 107 -21.24 7.01 17.35
CA ASP A 107 -21.76 6.97 15.99
C ASP A 107 -20.61 7.24 14.98
N HIS A 108 -20.94 7.23 13.69
CA HIS A 108 -20.01 7.57 12.61
C HIS A 108 -20.39 8.89 11.94
N MET A 109 -21.13 9.74 12.65
CA MET A 109 -21.63 11.00 12.15
C MET A 109 -20.60 12.09 12.38
N HIS A 110 -20.19 12.74 11.30
CA HIS A 110 -19.16 13.76 11.34
C HIS A 110 -19.68 15.08 10.83
N THR A 111 -19.52 16.10 11.67
CA THR A 111 -19.53 17.51 11.27
C THR A 111 -18.31 17.81 10.39
N ALA A 112 -18.33 18.99 9.75
CA ALA A 112 -17.22 19.41 8.90
C ALA A 112 -15.87 19.47 9.64
N ASP A 113 -15.87 19.79 10.95
CA ASP A 113 -14.65 19.88 11.77
C ASP A 113 -14.17 18.48 12.19
N GLU A 114 -15.08 17.55 12.49
CA GLU A 114 -14.71 16.16 12.80
C GLU A 114 -14.16 15.44 11.56
N TRP A 115 -14.66 15.79 10.37
CA TRP A 115 -14.09 15.33 9.10
C TRP A 115 -12.63 15.77 8.90
N ASP A 116 -12.20 16.92 9.46
CA ASP A 116 -10.79 17.34 9.36
C ASP A 116 -9.84 16.39 10.06
N VAL A 117 -10.28 15.76 11.16
CA VAL A 117 -9.47 14.75 11.88
C VAL A 117 -9.27 13.53 10.99
N ALA A 118 -10.34 13.01 10.38
CA ALA A 118 -10.26 11.85 9.51
C ALA A 118 -9.47 12.11 8.23
N ILE A 119 -9.66 13.29 7.61
CA ILE A 119 -8.90 13.73 6.44
C ILE A 119 -7.41 13.80 6.77
N THR A 120 -7.04 14.43 7.89
CA THR A 120 -5.64 14.56 8.31
C THR A 120 -5.00 13.17 8.51
N ALA A 121 -5.72 12.24 9.13
CA ALA A 121 -5.22 10.88 9.32
C ALA A 121 -5.03 10.13 7.99
N LEU A 122 -5.96 10.26 7.04
CA LEU A 122 -5.86 9.67 5.70
C LEU A 122 -4.74 10.30 4.87
N GLU A 123 -4.55 11.62 4.96
CA GLU A 123 -3.42 12.32 4.31
C GLU A 123 -2.09 11.83 4.85
N GLY A 124 -1.94 11.74 6.17
CA GLY A 124 -0.73 11.18 6.80
C GLY A 124 -0.45 9.74 6.38
N ARG A 125 -1.49 8.89 6.30
CA ARG A 125 -1.35 7.51 5.83
C ARG A 125 -0.93 7.45 4.35
N LEU A 126 -1.50 8.30 3.51
CA LEU A 126 -1.15 8.36 2.09
C LEU A 126 0.30 8.78 1.88
N GLU A 127 0.78 9.75 2.66
CA GLU A 127 2.18 10.19 2.65
C GLU A 127 3.14 9.08 3.12
N GLU A 128 2.79 8.38 4.22
CA GLU A 128 3.55 7.26 4.75
C GLU A 128 3.70 6.15 3.71
N LEU A 129 2.60 5.73 3.09
CA LEU A 129 2.61 4.73 2.03
C LEU A 129 3.45 5.20 0.83
N GLY A 130 3.36 6.49 0.48
CA GLY A 130 4.14 7.12 -0.59
C GLY A 130 5.64 7.00 -0.36
N SER A 131 6.08 7.41 0.84
CA SER A 131 7.48 7.35 1.26
C SER A 131 8.02 5.92 1.28
N ASN A 132 7.28 5.00 1.89
CA ASN A 132 7.65 3.59 1.97
C ASN A 132 7.79 2.97 0.57
N THR A 133 6.84 3.24 -0.34
CA THR A 133 6.90 2.74 -1.72
C THR A 133 8.13 3.23 -2.46
N GLN A 134 8.49 4.52 -2.30
CA GLN A 134 9.70 5.06 -2.91
C GLN A 134 10.96 4.41 -2.35
N GLN A 135 11.03 4.20 -1.04
CA GLN A 135 12.15 3.51 -0.39
C GLN A 135 12.28 2.06 -0.89
N GLU A 136 11.17 1.33 -1.02
CA GLU A 136 11.20 -0.03 -1.55
C GLU A 136 11.65 -0.06 -3.02
N MET A 137 11.28 0.94 -3.82
CA MET A 137 11.78 1.05 -5.19
C MET A 137 13.29 1.24 -5.24
N VAL A 138 13.88 2.00 -4.30
CA VAL A 138 15.34 2.13 -4.19
C VAL A 138 15.99 0.78 -3.89
N TYR A 139 15.41 -0.02 -2.99
CA TYR A 139 15.92 -1.37 -2.71
C TYR A 139 15.82 -2.29 -3.94
N VAL A 140 14.72 -2.23 -4.70
CA VAL A 140 14.60 -2.99 -5.96
C VAL A 140 15.71 -2.61 -6.94
N GLN A 141 15.97 -1.30 -7.10
CA GLN A 141 17.03 -0.83 -7.99
C GLN A 141 18.41 -1.32 -7.55
N ASP A 142 18.71 -1.27 -6.25
CA ASP A 142 19.97 -1.77 -5.71
C ASP A 142 20.15 -3.27 -5.96
N TYR A 143 19.14 -4.09 -5.61
CA TYR A 143 19.19 -5.53 -5.83
C TYR A 143 19.31 -5.90 -7.31
N MET A 144 18.63 -5.18 -8.21
CA MET A 144 18.77 -5.40 -9.65
C MET A 144 20.15 -4.98 -10.17
N GLY A 145 20.75 -3.94 -9.59
CA GLY A 145 22.13 -3.55 -9.85
C GLY A 145 23.12 -4.66 -9.46
N GLN A 146 22.97 -5.20 -8.25
CA GLN A 146 23.77 -6.33 -7.76
C GLN A 146 23.59 -7.57 -8.64
N TYR A 147 22.35 -7.93 -8.96
CA TYR A 147 22.03 -9.05 -9.86
C TYR A 147 22.76 -8.94 -11.20
N ASN A 148 22.68 -7.77 -11.84
CA ASN A 148 23.34 -7.52 -13.12
C ASN A 148 24.87 -7.58 -12.99
N SER A 149 25.43 -7.08 -11.89
CA SER A 149 26.87 -7.14 -11.61
C SER A 149 27.36 -8.59 -11.47
N TYR A 150 26.66 -9.40 -10.68
CA TYR A 150 27.00 -10.81 -10.49
C TYR A 150 26.87 -11.64 -11.77
N LEU A 151 25.83 -11.39 -12.58
CA LEU A 151 25.70 -12.04 -13.89
C LEU A 151 26.82 -11.67 -14.86
N GLN A 152 27.20 -10.39 -14.92
CA GLN A 152 28.33 -9.96 -15.76
C GLN A 152 29.63 -10.61 -15.28
N GLY A 153 29.90 -10.62 -13.97
CA GLY A 153 31.07 -11.27 -13.40
C GLY A 153 31.12 -12.77 -13.70
N ALA A 154 29.99 -13.48 -13.55
CA ALA A 154 29.88 -14.89 -13.91
C ALA A 154 30.15 -15.12 -15.40
N ASN A 155 29.55 -14.32 -16.29
CA ASN A 155 29.74 -14.41 -17.73
C ASN A 155 31.19 -14.15 -18.17
N THR A 156 31.83 -13.10 -17.63
CA THR A 156 33.25 -12.82 -17.89
C THR A 156 34.13 -14.00 -17.47
N GLN A 157 33.84 -14.60 -16.31
CA GLN A 157 34.65 -15.69 -15.81
C GLN A 157 34.44 -17.00 -16.58
N ILE A 158 33.22 -17.27 -17.05
CA ILE A 158 32.93 -18.37 -17.97
C ILE A 158 33.66 -18.16 -19.30
N ALA A 159 33.62 -16.96 -19.86
CA ALA A 159 34.32 -16.63 -21.10
C ALA A 159 35.84 -16.83 -20.97
N ASN A 160 36.45 -16.34 -19.88
CA ASN A 160 37.87 -16.54 -19.60
C ASN A 160 38.20 -18.02 -19.43
N SER A 161 37.36 -18.78 -18.70
CA SER A 161 37.56 -20.22 -18.51
C SER A 161 37.48 -20.98 -19.84
N ASN A 162 36.56 -20.59 -20.73
CA ASN A 162 36.46 -21.17 -22.07
C ASN A 162 37.68 -20.84 -22.92
N GLN A 163 38.22 -19.63 -22.83
CA GLN A 163 39.46 -19.26 -23.53
C GLN A 163 40.64 -20.11 -23.05
N THR A 164 40.82 -20.28 -21.73
CA THR A 164 41.88 -21.14 -21.17
C THR A 164 41.71 -22.60 -21.55
N LEU A 165 40.49 -23.14 -21.49
CA LEU A 165 40.21 -24.52 -21.93
C LEU A 165 40.52 -24.70 -23.41
N THR A 166 40.16 -23.71 -24.22
CA THR A 166 40.41 -23.75 -25.66
C THR A 166 41.91 -23.63 -25.98
N SER A 167 42.68 -22.81 -25.27
CA SER A 167 44.14 -22.72 -25.44
C SER A 167 44.81 -24.02 -25.03
N LEU A 168 44.40 -24.61 -23.90
CA LEU A 168 44.90 -25.89 -23.42
C LEU A 168 44.59 -27.03 -24.41
N ALA A 169 43.36 -27.04 -24.97
CA ALA A 169 42.93 -28.03 -25.95
C ALA A 169 43.65 -27.90 -27.31
N ARG A 170 44.11 -26.69 -27.66
CA ARG A 170 44.93 -26.45 -28.85
C ARG A 170 46.43 -26.70 -28.63
N GLY A 171 46.85 -27.04 -27.40
CA GLY A 171 48.23 -27.42 -27.08
C GLY A 171 49.22 -26.25 -27.09
N GLN A 172 48.78 -25.03 -26.75
CA GLN A 172 49.66 -23.88 -26.49
C GLN A 172 49.94 -23.73 -24.99
#